data_AF-A0AAV6AV02-F1
#
_entry.id   AF-A0AAV6AV02-F1
#
_cell.length_a   1.000
_cell.length_b   1.000
_cell.length_c   1.000
_cell.angle_alpha   90.00
_cell.angle_beta   90.00
_cell.angle_gamma   90.00
#
_symmetry.space_group_name_H-M   'P 1'
#
loop_
_entity.id
_entity.type
_entity.pdbx_description
1 polymer ?
#
loop_
_entity_poly.entity_id
_entity_poly.type
_entity_poly.pdbx_seq_one_letter_code
_entity_poly.pdbx_strand_id
1 'polypeptide(L)'
;ITHATLARARGHPVSVDDVRSLTREGAIAIYRRLYWDAVRAEELPPGLDLAVFDLAVHSGPLRAVRLLRAVLGVEADGIVGPVTLAAARRADVPQAIGRLTSMRLRFLRRLATWPVFGRGWQRRVLGTEREALRLASLSSTD
;
A
#
# COMPACT_ATOMS: atom_id res chain seq x y z
N ILE A 1 1.63 -14.54 0.80
CA ILE A 1 0.91 -14.43 2.09
C ILE A 1 1.75 -15.12 3.16
N THR A 2 2.04 -14.47 4.29
CA THR A 2 2.79 -15.11 5.39
C THR A 2 1.86 -15.96 6.25
N HIS A 3 2.43 -16.85 7.07
CA HIS A 3 1.68 -17.62 8.08
C HIS A 3 0.80 -16.71 8.96
N ALA A 4 1.37 -15.62 9.49
CA ALA A 4 0.63 -14.66 10.32
C ALA A 4 -0.51 -13.97 9.56
N THR A 5 -0.30 -13.60 8.29
CA THR A 5 -1.37 -13.02 7.47
C THR A 5 -2.48 -14.04 7.20
N LEU A 6 -2.13 -15.30 6.94
CA LEU A 6 -3.12 -16.35 6.70
C LEU A 6 -3.92 -16.67 7.98
N ALA A 7 -3.26 -16.78 9.13
CA ALA A 7 -3.92 -16.96 10.42
C ALA A 7 -4.90 -15.82 10.72
N ARG A 8 -4.45 -14.57 10.55
CA ARG A 8 -5.33 -13.39 10.67
C ARG A 8 -6.50 -13.45 9.69
N ALA A 9 -6.26 -13.90 8.46
CA ALA A 9 -7.31 -13.98 7.46
C ALA A 9 -8.38 -15.01 7.84
N ARG A 10 -7.99 -16.17 8.37
CA ARG A 10 -8.90 -17.25 8.76
C ARG A 10 -9.52 -17.09 10.16
N GLY A 11 -8.95 -16.24 11.01
CA GLY A 11 -9.44 -16.00 12.37
C GLY A 11 -9.07 -17.10 13.36
N HIS A 12 -8.18 -18.02 12.98
CA HIS A 12 -7.67 -19.10 13.82
C HIS A 12 -6.21 -19.44 13.44
N PRO A 13 -5.46 -20.15 14.30
CA PRO A 13 -4.13 -20.63 13.95
C PRO A 13 -4.14 -21.50 12.68
N VAL A 14 -3.08 -21.43 11.89
CA VAL A 14 -2.90 -22.22 10.66
C VAL A 14 -1.59 -22.99 10.70
N SER A 15 -1.45 -24.01 9.88
CA SER A 15 -0.22 -24.78 9.70
C SER A 15 0.65 -24.20 8.59
N VAL A 16 1.86 -24.75 8.41
CA VAL A 16 2.69 -24.46 7.23
C VAL A 16 2.05 -25.02 5.96
N ASP A 17 1.40 -26.18 6.05
CA ASP A 17 0.75 -26.82 4.91
C ASP A 17 -0.47 -26.02 4.44
N ASP A 18 -1.19 -25.37 5.34
CA ASP A 18 -2.24 -24.40 4.99
C ASP A 18 -1.73 -23.23 4.13
N VAL A 19 -0.50 -22.77 4.40
CA VAL A 19 0.15 -21.71 3.62
C VAL A 19 0.57 -22.24 2.26
N ARG A 20 1.10 -23.47 2.21
CA ARG A 20 1.51 -24.13 0.96
C ARG A 20 0.34 -24.46 0.06
N SER A 21 -0.81 -24.84 0.63
CA SER A 21 -2.03 -25.19 -0.10
C SER A 21 -2.90 -23.98 -0.44
N LEU A 22 -2.46 -22.76 -0.11
CA LEU A 22 -3.22 -21.55 -0.40
C LEU A 22 -3.34 -21.34 -1.91
N THR A 23 -4.59 -21.40 -2.41
CA THR A 23 -4.87 -21.15 -3.82
C THR A 23 -4.63 -19.70 -4.19
N ARG A 24 -4.44 -19.44 -5.49
CA ARG A 24 -4.28 -18.08 -6.01
C ARG A 24 -5.51 -17.22 -5.72
N GLU A 25 -6.69 -17.78 -5.90
CA GLU A 25 -7.98 -17.15 -5.64
C GLU A 25 -8.11 -16.79 -4.15
N GLY A 26 -7.73 -17.71 -3.26
CA GLY A 26 -7.69 -17.46 -1.83
C GLY A 26 -6.70 -16.36 -1.46
N ALA A 27 -5.51 -16.35 -2.07
CA ALA A 27 -4.53 -15.29 -1.86
C ALA A 27 -5.06 -13.92 -2.34
N ILE A 28 -5.74 -13.86 -3.48
CA ILE A 28 -6.37 -12.64 -4.00
C ILE A 28 -7.44 -12.13 -3.03
N ALA A 29 -8.32 -13.00 -2.54
CA ALA A 29 -9.35 -12.61 -1.58
C ALA A 29 -8.74 -12.04 -0.29
N ILE A 30 -7.63 -12.62 0.18
CA ILE A 30 -6.88 -12.10 1.34
C ILE A 30 -6.29 -10.72 1.02
N TYR A 31 -5.64 -10.56 -0.15
CA TYR A 31 -5.08 -9.27 -0.56
C TYR A 31 -6.14 -8.18 -0.68
N ARG A 32 -7.27 -8.50 -1.31
CA ARG A 32 -8.41 -7.59 -1.47
C ARG A 32 -8.88 -7.11 -0.10
N ARG A 33 -9.29 -8.02 0.77
CA ARG A 33 -9.87 -7.68 2.08
C ARG A 33 -8.89 -7.02 3.03
N LEU A 34 -7.69 -7.60 3.20
CA LEU A 34 -6.78 -7.16 4.27
C LEU A 34 -5.91 -5.96 3.89
N TYR A 35 -5.82 -5.62 2.60
CA TYR A 35 -4.89 -4.60 2.13
C TYR A 35 -5.54 -3.61 1.16
N TRP A 36 -6.22 -4.07 0.10
CA TRP A 36 -6.85 -3.18 -0.89
C TRP A 36 -8.03 -2.40 -0.30
N ASP A 37 -9.01 -3.11 0.26
CA ASP A 37 -10.20 -2.53 0.85
C ASP A 37 -9.86 -1.77 2.15
N ALA A 38 -8.88 -2.28 2.92
CA ALA A 38 -8.42 -1.67 4.17
C ALA A 38 -7.85 -0.24 3.98
N VAL A 39 -7.42 0.11 2.76
CA VAL A 39 -6.97 1.46 2.41
C VAL A 39 -7.88 2.14 1.39
N ARG A 40 -9.03 1.52 1.08
CA ARG A 40 -9.99 1.97 0.07
C ARG A 40 -9.34 2.29 -1.28
N ALA A 41 -8.41 1.43 -1.70
CA ALA A 41 -7.59 1.66 -2.89
C ALA A 41 -8.44 1.86 -4.16
N GLU A 42 -9.57 1.15 -4.30
CA GLU A 42 -10.53 1.31 -5.40
C GLU A 42 -11.04 2.74 -5.58
N GLU A 43 -11.06 3.52 -4.50
CA GLU A 43 -11.64 4.88 -4.50
C GLU A 43 -10.58 5.98 -4.61
N LEU A 44 -9.31 5.59 -4.70
CA LEU A 44 -8.18 6.49 -4.93
C LEU A 44 -7.94 6.68 -6.43
N PRO A 45 -7.36 7.81 -6.85
CA PRO A 45 -6.95 8.02 -8.23
C PRO A 45 -6.01 6.91 -8.75
N PRO A 46 -6.09 6.54 -10.04
CA PRO A 46 -5.18 5.58 -10.65
C PRO A 46 -3.70 5.94 -10.42
N GLY A 47 -2.89 4.93 -10.14
CA GLY A 47 -1.50 5.07 -9.74
C GLY A 47 -1.33 5.33 -8.24
N LEU A 48 -2.11 6.24 -7.65
CA LEU A 48 -2.07 6.46 -6.21
C LEU A 48 -2.64 5.24 -5.45
N ASP A 49 -3.69 4.62 -5.99
CA ASP A 49 -4.24 3.34 -5.55
C ASP A 49 -3.17 2.24 -5.43
N LEU A 50 -2.37 2.03 -6.49
CA LEU A 50 -1.29 1.06 -6.54
C LEU A 50 -0.19 1.38 -5.53
N ALA A 51 0.24 2.64 -5.45
CA ALA A 51 1.30 3.06 -4.55
C ALA A 51 0.92 2.87 -3.08
N VAL A 52 -0.34 3.19 -2.72
CA VAL A 52 -0.88 3.01 -1.37
C VAL A 52 -1.10 1.52 -1.06
N PHE A 53 -1.62 0.75 -2.00
CA PHE A 53 -1.82 -0.69 -1.84
C PHE A 53 -0.49 -1.44 -1.61
N ASP A 54 0.53 -1.18 -2.43
CA ASP A 54 1.84 -1.84 -2.26
C ASP A 54 2.48 -1.47 -0.91
N LEU A 55 2.35 -0.21 -0.49
CA LEU A 55 2.76 0.23 0.84
C LEU A 55 1.99 -0.50 1.94
N ALA A 56 0.68 -0.71 1.79
CA ALA A 56 -0.13 -1.45 2.75
C ALA A 56 0.32 -2.91 2.87
N VAL A 57 0.60 -3.57 1.74
CA VAL A 57 1.15 -4.94 1.72
C VAL A 57 2.52 -4.99 2.38
N HIS A 58 3.39 -4.02 2.11
CA HIS A 58 4.77 -4.04 2.57
C HIS A 58 4.95 -3.62 4.02
N SER A 59 4.17 -2.64 4.49
CA SER A 59 4.40 -1.96 5.77
C SER A 59 3.14 -1.83 6.64
N GLY A 60 2.05 -2.48 6.24
CA GLY A 60 0.78 -2.55 6.95
C GLY A 60 -0.20 -1.44 6.54
N PRO A 61 -1.53 -1.72 6.50
CA PRO A 61 -2.56 -0.75 6.12
C PRO A 61 -2.53 0.53 6.96
N LEU A 62 -2.37 0.42 8.28
CA LEU A 62 -2.34 1.58 9.18
C LEU A 62 -1.25 2.59 8.79
N ARG A 63 -0.06 2.11 8.39
CA ARG A 63 1.02 2.98 7.97
C ARG A 63 0.75 3.59 6.60
N ALA A 64 0.16 2.81 5.68
CA ALA A 64 -0.24 3.29 4.38
C ALA A 64 -1.23 4.46 4.48
N VAL A 65 -2.28 4.31 5.31
CA VAL A 65 -3.27 5.37 5.55
C VAL A 65 -2.63 6.61 6.17
N ARG A 66 -1.76 6.45 7.17
CA ARG A 66 -1.05 7.58 7.81
C ARG A 66 -0.19 8.35 6.81
N LEU A 67 0.59 7.64 5.98
CA LEU A 67 1.44 8.31 4.98
C LEU A 67 0.63 8.95 3.86
N LEU A 68 -0.43 8.30 3.37
CA LEU A 68 -1.34 8.89 2.38
C LEU A 68 -1.91 10.23 2.89
N ARG A 69 -2.41 10.26 4.13
CA ARG A 69 -3.00 11.48 4.70
C ARG A 69 -1.98 12.60 4.87
N ALA A 70 -0.78 12.27 5.34
CA ALA A 70 0.32 13.23 5.42
C ALA A 70 0.70 13.80 4.05
N VAL A 71 0.71 12.98 2.99
CA VAL A 71 0.95 13.42 1.61
C VAL A 71 -0.16 14.35 1.10
N LEU A 72 -1.41 14.10 1.51
CA LEU A 72 -2.59 14.88 1.12
C LEU A 72 -2.84 16.10 2.02
N GLY A 73 -2.07 16.28 3.09
CA GLY A 73 -2.25 17.39 4.04
C GLY A 73 -3.57 17.33 4.82
N VAL A 74 -4.11 16.12 5.07
CA VAL A 74 -5.33 15.96 5.88
C VAL A 74 -4.97 15.44 7.28
N GLU A 75 -5.65 15.95 8.31
CA GLU A 75 -5.50 15.53 9.71
C GLU A 75 -5.61 14.02 9.88
N ALA A 76 -5.02 13.42 10.92
CA ALA A 76 -4.88 11.97 11.07
C ALA A 76 -5.82 11.35 12.13
N ASP A 77 -7.03 10.92 11.75
CA ASP A 77 -7.90 10.06 12.58
C ASP A 77 -7.67 8.54 12.36
N GLY A 78 -6.79 8.17 11.43
CA GLY A 78 -6.41 6.78 11.16
C GLY A 78 -7.23 6.04 10.10
N ILE A 79 -8.29 6.63 9.53
CA ILE A 79 -9.11 6.02 8.47
C ILE A 79 -8.96 6.71 7.10
N VAL A 80 -9.36 6.02 6.02
CA VAL A 80 -9.58 6.68 4.72
C VAL A 80 -11.06 7.05 4.65
N GLY A 81 -11.38 8.26 5.12
CA GLY A 81 -12.74 8.79 5.14
C GLY A 81 -13.08 9.65 3.91
N PRO A 82 -14.30 10.19 3.83
CA PRO A 82 -14.73 11.10 2.75
C PRO A 82 -13.79 12.29 2.56
N VAL A 83 -13.24 12.84 3.64
CA VAL A 83 -12.27 13.97 3.59
C VAL A 83 -10.98 13.54 2.89
N THR A 84 -10.42 12.38 3.24
CA THR A 84 -9.20 11.84 2.61
C THR A 84 -9.43 11.56 1.13
N LEU A 85 -10.57 10.97 0.76
CA LEU A 85 -10.90 10.69 -0.64
C LEU A 85 -11.10 11.97 -1.45
N ALA A 86 -11.77 12.97 -0.88
CA ALA A 86 -11.95 14.27 -1.54
C ALA A 86 -10.60 14.97 -1.74
N ALA A 87 -9.68 14.89 -0.77
CA ALA A 87 -8.33 15.42 -0.91
C ALA A 87 -7.52 14.64 -1.97
N ALA A 88 -7.62 13.31 -2.00
CA ALA A 88 -6.97 12.47 -3.00
C ALA A 88 -7.39 12.83 -4.43
N ARG A 89 -8.69 13.03 -4.67
CA ARG A 89 -9.25 13.42 -5.98
C ARG A 89 -8.79 14.79 -6.47
N ARG A 90 -8.44 15.71 -5.56
CA ARG A 90 -7.96 17.06 -5.88
C ARG A 90 -6.43 17.16 -5.92
N ALA A 91 -5.72 16.10 -5.55
CA ALA A 91 -4.27 16.14 -5.47
C ALA A 91 -3.64 16.10 -6.85
N ASP A 92 -2.48 16.74 -6.99
CA ASP A 92 -1.52 16.40 -8.04
C ASP A 92 -1.03 14.96 -7.77
N VAL A 93 -1.57 14.01 -8.53
CA VAL A 93 -1.35 12.56 -8.32
C VAL A 93 0.13 12.19 -8.51
N PRO A 94 0.82 12.59 -9.60
CA PRO A 94 2.27 12.36 -9.74
C PRO A 94 3.08 12.90 -8.56
N GLN A 95 2.79 14.13 -8.11
CA GLN A 95 3.49 14.73 -6.98
C GLN A 95 3.18 13.98 -5.66
N ALA A 96 1.93 13.55 -5.46
CA ALA A 96 1.53 12.76 -4.31
C ALA A 96 2.25 11.41 -4.26
N ILE A 97 2.36 10.71 -5.40
CA ILE A 97 3.12 9.46 -5.53
C ILE A 97 4.59 9.69 -5.15
N GLY A 98 5.23 10.72 -5.70
CA GLY A 98 6.63 11.05 -5.38
C GLY A 98 6.87 11.36 -3.90
N ARG A 99 5.97 12.14 -3.27
CA ARG A 99 6.02 12.40 -1.82
C ARG A 99 5.84 11.12 -1.02
N LEU A 100 4.90 10.26 -1.39
CA LEU A 100 4.65 8.99 -0.72
C LEU A 100 5.88 8.08 -0.78
N THR A 101 6.51 7.97 -1.95
CA THR A 101 7.76 7.22 -2.16
C THR A 101 8.87 7.74 -1.24
N SER A 102 9.08 9.06 -1.21
CA SER A 102 10.11 9.69 -0.37
C SER A 102 9.88 9.42 1.12
N MET A 103 8.64 9.60 1.60
CA MET A 103 8.27 9.33 2.99
C MET A 103 8.42 7.84 3.35
N ARG A 104 8.04 6.94 2.44
CA ARG A 104 8.20 5.50 2.60
C ARG A 104 9.67 5.10 2.71
N LEU A 105 10.53 5.58 1.82
CA LEU A 105 11.97 5.28 1.87
C LEU A 105 12.62 5.86 3.13
N ARG A 106 12.24 7.06 3.56
CA ARG A 106 12.70 7.67 4.81
C ARG A 106 12.36 6.79 6.02
N PHE A 107 11.15 6.24 6.06
CA PHE A 107 10.75 5.30 7.10
C PHE A 107 11.58 4.00 7.04
N LEU A 108 11.66 3.37 5.87
CA LEU A 108 12.35 2.08 5.72
C LEU A 108 13.84 2.17 6.08
N ARG A 109 14.51 3.27 5.72
CA ARG A 109 15.94 3.53 6.03
C ARG A 109 16.24 3.59 7.53
N ARG A 110 15.22 3.82 8.38
CA ARG A 110 15.37 3.86 9.84
C ARG A 110 15.16 2.51 10.51
N LEU A 111 14.76 1.48 9.78
CA LEU A 111 14.56 0.15 10.33
C LEU A 111 15.92 -0.53 10.58
N ALA A 112 16.06 -1.18 11.74
CA ALA A 112 17.28 -1.91 12.12
C ALA A 112 17.67 -2.98 11.08
N THR A 113 16.71 -3.51 10.33
CA THR A 113 16.88 -4.53 9.29
C THR A 113 17.27 -3.94 7.91
N TRP A 114 17.35 -2.62 7.76
CA TRP A 114 17.73 -1.96 6.51
C TRP A 114 19.08 -2.42 5.94
N PRO A 115 20.16 -2.62 6.72
CA PRO A 115 21.45 -3.07 6.18
C PRO A 115 21.35 -4.41 5.43
N VAL A 116 20.40 -5.27 5.83
CA VAL A 116 20.19 -6.60 5.22
C VAL A 116 19.26 -6.50 4.00
N PHE A 117 18.08 -5.88 4.15
CA PHE A 117 17.02 -5.94 3.12
C PHE A 117 16.85 -4.66 2.29
N GLY A 118 17.48 -3.56 2.70
CA GLY A 118 17.21 -2.21 2.20
C GLY A 118 17.38 -2.05 0.70
N ARG A 119 18.37 -2.71 0.09
CA ARG A 119 18.55 -2.72 -1.38
C ARG A 119 17.37 -3.32 -2.12
N GLY A 120 16.79 -4.40 -1.59
CA GLY A 120 15.61 -5.04 -2.18
C GLY A 120 14.36 -4.18 -2.00
N TRP A 121 14.16 -3.65 -0.80
CA TRP A 121 13.04 -2.77 -0.49
C TRP A 121 13.06 -1.49 -1.32
N GLN A 122 14.22 -0.84 -1.47
CA GLN A 122 14.35 0.34 -2.32
C GLN A 122 13.98 0.05 -3.76
N ARG A 123 14.47 -1.06 -4.33
CA ARG A 123 14.09 -1.48 -5.69
C ARG A 123 12.59 -1.69 -5.84
N ARG A 124 11.93 -2.32 -4.87
CA ARG A 124 10.47 -2.47 -4.86
C ARG A 124 9.78 -1.10 -4.86
N VAL A 125 10.13 -0.21 -3.94
CA VAL A 125 9.48 1.10 -3.82
C VAL A 125 9.61 1.91 -5.11
N LEU A 126 10.81 1.99 -5.67
CA LEU A 126 11.06 2.73 -6.92
C LEU A 126 10.43 2.05 -8.14
N GLY A 127 10.32 0.71 -8.13
CA GLY A 127 9.56 -0.04 -9.13
C GLY A 127 8.08 0.32 -9.10
N THR A 128 7.47 0.32 -7.91
CA THR A 128 6.08 0.71 -7.73
C THR A 128 5.84 2.17 -8.11
N GLU A 129 6.73 3.09 -7.75
CA GLU A 129 6.63 4.50 -8.14
C GLU A 129 6.55 4.67 -9.66
N ARG A 130 7.46 4.03 -10.40
CA ARG A 130 7.47 4.11 -11.87
C ARG A 130 6.16 3.59 -12.47
N GLU A 131 5.68 2.46 -11.98
CA GLU A 131 4.43 1.88 -12.47
C GLU A 131 3.20 2.72 -12.09
N ALA A 132 3.17 3.26 -10.87
CA ALA A 132 2.13 4.16 -10.40
C ALA A 132 2.07 5.44 -11.25
N LEU A 133 3.22 6.04 -11.56
CA LEU A 133 3.29 7.21 -12.44
C LEU A 133 2.83 6.88 -13.87
N ARG A 134 3.17 5.70 -14.39
CA ARG A 134 2.67 5.22 -15.69
C ARG A 134 1.14 5.14 -15.68
N LEU A 135 0.55 4.51 -14.66
CA LEU A 135 -0.91 4.40 -14.53
C LEU A 135 -1.59 5.77 -14.43
N ALA A 136 -1.04 6.68 -13.61
CA ALA A 136 -1.56 8.04 -13.46
C ALA A 136 -1.51 8.85 -14.78
N SER A 137 -0.52 8.60 -15.63
CA SER A 137 -0.42 9.25 -16.95
C SER A 137 -1.47 8.76 -17.93
N LEU A 138 -1.83 7.47 -17.90
CA LEU A 138 -2.82 6.88 -18.80
C LEU A 138 -4.26 7.34 -18.49
N SER A 139 -4.55 7.67 -17.24
CA SER A 139 -5.85 8.18 -16.82
C SER A 139 -6.05 9.68 -17.07
N SER A 140 -5.01 10.40 -17.50
CA SER A 140 -5.09 11.84 -17.80
C SER A 140 -5.44 12.12 -19.27
N THR A 141 -5.63 11.07 -20.08
CA THR A 141 -5.83 11.12 -21.54
C THR A 141 -7.27 10.90 -22.00
N ASP A 142 -8.23 10.81 -21.07
CA ASP A 142 -9.68 10.74 -21.31
C ASP A 142 -10.37 12.05 -20.90
#